data_AF-A0A0D2GGH9-F1
#
_entry.id   AF-A0A0D2GGH9-F1
#
_cell.length_a   1.000
_cell.length_b   1.000
_cell.length_c   1.000
_cell.angle_alpha   90.00
_cell.angle_beta   90.00
_cell.angle_gamma   90.00
#
_symmetry.space_group_name_H-M   'P 1'
#
loop_
_entity.id
_entity.type
_entity.pdbx_description
1 polymer ?
#
loop_
_entity_poly.entity_id
_entity_poly.type
_entity_poly.pdbx_seq_one_letter_code
_entity_poly.pdbx_strand_id
1 'polypeptide(L)'
;MVLLGASYSPHAATRERARYWADSVEAMAFADEYFGSATVFSALNAACLERRLRALQAGHAMCIYQTFEGNTMARRRARRCRFNEVVAMARELGFQNGRHENLEDVTRDTFSWEEFILKEELVRTLVYMIVLDSAFGILYNTIPRVMVSEIQTDLVCPEACFQATTESECLQHLLAWTSHPLWKGRRLSIAGAFGILSGTNLDFQTQQMFAQFGDLNLYLLICAFHSTVFYIRNSILPFEQTRSVANFSRNWRRIWTLRELRRFREAFGTPAQGTGDDAMRMERWRQTGFMKEALQFWLLGQIMVESKRPSQRDQSPKLGDNDAPIQFDQPCMNDLKQYLRSFDRTLS
;
A
#
# COMPACT_ATOMS: atom_id res chain seq x y z
N MET A 1 -17.73 7.28 -4.04
CA MET A 1 -17.70 6.02 -4.82
C MET A 1 -18.35 6.14 -6.20
N VAL A 2 -19.55 6.72 -6.35
CA VAL A 2 -20.20 6.90 -7.66
C VAL A 2 -19.31 7.60 -8.69
N LEU A 3 -18.59 8.65 -8.28
CA LEU A 3 -17.67 9.40 -9.14
C LEU A 3 -16.54 8.53 -9.72
N LEU A 4 -15.89 7.73 -8.88
CA LEU A 4 -14.84 6.78 -9.27
C LEU A 4 -15.38 5.70 -10.21
N GLY A 5 -16.58 5.16 -9.95
CA GLY A 5 -17.21 4.23 -10.88
C GLY A 5 -17.52 4.88 -12.24
N ALA A 6 -17.98 6.13 -12.23
CA ALA A 6 -18.31 6.87 -13.43
C ALA A 6 -17.09 7.19 -14.31
N SER A 7 -15.89 7.41 -13.73
CA SER A 7 -14.67 7.64 -14.52
C SER A 7 -14.21 6.41 -15.31
N TYR A 8 -14.53 5.19 -14.86
CA TYR A 8 -14.24 3.95 -15.58
C TYR A 8 -15.41 3.45 -16.44
N SER A 9 -16.51 4.22 -16.55
CA SER A 9 -17.66 3.86 -17.37
C SER A 9 -17.27 3.67 -18.84
N PRO A 10 -17.83 2.69 -19.57
CA PRO A 10 -17.60 2.55 -21.01
C PRO A 10 -18.16 3.75 -21.80
N HIS A 11 -19.12 4.48 -21.24
CA HIS A 11 -19.78 5.61 -21.89
C HIS A 11 -19.02 6.93 -21.68
N ALA A 12 -18.57 7.55 -22.78
CA ALA A 12 -17.81 8.81 -22.74
C ALA A 12 -18.55 9.94 -22.01
N ALA A 13 -19.86 10.10 -22.25
CA ALA A 13 -20.67 11.11 -21.58
C ALA A 13 -20.71 10.93 -20.04
N THR A 14 -20.64 9.69 -19.55
CA THR A 14 -20.58 9.42 -18.09
C THR A 14 -19.23 9.83 -17.53
N ARG A 15 -18.14 9.53 -18.25
CA ARG A 15 -16.79 9.96 -17.86
C ARG A 15 -16.64 11.48 -17.85
N GLU A 16 -17.23 12.18 -18.83
CA GLU A 16 -17.23 13.65 -18.84
C GLU A 16 -17.99 14.24 -17.67
N ARG A 17 -19.16 13.68 -17.32
CA ARG A 17 -19.89 14.11 -16.11
C ARG A 17 -19.05 13.87 -14.85
N ALA A 18 -18.33 12.75 -14.75
CA ALA A 18 -17.44 12.51 -13.63
C ALA A 18 -16.36 13.59 -13.52
N ARG A 19 -15.72 13.96 -14.64
CA ARG A 19 -14.75 15.07 -14.67
C ARG A 19 -15.37 16.39 -14.25
N TYR A 20 -16.57 16.71 -14.73
CA TYR A 20 -17.28 17.94 -14.41
C TYR A 20 -17.52 18.10 -12.90
N TRP A 21 -17.91 17.02 -12.21
CA TRP A 21 -18.21 17.05 -10.77
C TRP A 21 -16.99 16.89 -9.86
N ALA A 22 -15.81 16.57 -10.42
CA ALA A 22 -14.64 16.17 -9.65
C ALA A 22 -14.20 17.21 -8.60
N ASP A 23 -14.06 18.47 -9.01
CA ASP A 23 -13.62 19.54 -8.11
C ASP A 23 -14.66 19.86 -7.02
N SER A 24 -15.96 19.77 -7.36
CA SER A 24 -17.05 19.97 -6.39
C SER A 24 -17.08 18.85 -5.35
N VAL A 25 -16.96 17.59 -5.77
CA VAL A 25 -16.93 16.44 -4.85
C VAL A 25 -15.67 16.44 -4.00
N GLU A 26 -14.52 16.87 -4.55
CA GLU A 26 -13.32 17.12 -3.75
C GLU A 26 -13.61 18.18 -2.68
N ALA A 27 -14.15 19.34 -3.07
CA ALA A 27 -14.46 20.40 -2.11
C ALA A 27 -15.41 19.92 -1.00
N MET A 28 -16.43 19.12 -1.33
CA MET A 28 -17.34 18.52 -0.35
C MET A 28 -16.64 17.56 0.60
N ALA A 29 -15.80 16.65 0.08
CA ALA A 29 -15.12 15.65 0.91
C ALA A 29 -14.17 16.30 1.94
N PHE A 30 -13.47 17.36 1.54
CA PHE A 30 -12.53 18.08 2.40
C PHE A 30 -13.19 19.18 3.27
N ALA A 31 -14.47 19.48 3.04
CA ALA A 31 -15.25 20.39 3.88
C ALA A 31 -16.13 19.67 4.90
N ASP A 32 -16.09 18.33 4.93
CA ASP A 32 -16.83 17.51 5.88
C ASP A 32 -16.39 17.83 7.33
N GLU A 33 -17.34 18.00 8.25
CA GLU A 33 -17.07 18.39 9.64
C GLU A 33 -16.27 17.34 10.43
N TYR A 34 -16.30 16.07 9.98
CA TYR A 34 -15.50 14.99 10.52
C TYR A 34 -14.13 14.89 9.84
N PHE A 35 -13.85 15.71 8.82
CA PHE A 35 -12.56 15.81 8.15
C PHE A 35 -11.70 16.92 8.79
N GLY A 36 -10.63 16.54 9.49
CA GLY A 36 -9.65 17.47 10.06
C GLY A 36 -9.72 17.69 11.59
N SER A 37 -8.92 18.66 12.05
CA SER A 37 -8.52 18.86 13.46
C SER A 37 -9.44 19.79 14.28
N ALA A 38 -10.44 20.41 13.65
CA ALA A 38 -11.22 21.49 14.26
C ALA A 38 -12.13 21.03 15.42
N THR A 39 -12.32 19.73 15.57
CA THR A 39 -13.23 19.13 16.55
C THR A 39 -12.43 18.23 17.51
N VAL A 40 -12.26 18.70 18.75
CA VAL A 40 -11.67 17.92 19.84
C VAL A 40 -12.64 16.82 20.24
N PHE A 41 -12.50 15.63 19.65
CA PHE A 41 -13.30 14.48 20.05
C PHE A 41 -12.70 13.84 21.30
N SER A 42 -13.25 14.21 22.47
CA SER A 42 -12.78 13.80 23.80
C SER A 42 -12.86 12.29 24.05
N ALA A 43 -13.54 11.53 23.20
CA ALA A 43 -13.46 10.07 23.11
C ALA A 43 -14.04 9.63 21.76
N LEU A 44 -13.27 8.93 20.94
CA LEU A 44 -13.78 8.28 19.73
C LEU A 44 -14.66 7.10 20.17
N ASN A 45 -15.96 7.34 20.36
CA ASN A 45 -16.92 6.23 20.39
C ASN A 45 -17.02 5.58 18.99
N ALA A 46 -17.56 4.37 18.89
CA ALA A 46 -17.62 3.63 17.62
C ALA A 46 -18.28 4.42 16.49
N ALA A 47 -19.36 5.15 16.79
CA ALA A 47 -20.06 5.99 15.81
C ALA A 47 -19.20 7.15 15.31
N CYS A 48 -18.45 7.83 16.19
CA CYS A 48 -17.54 8.90 15.81
C CYS A 48 -16.36 8.37 14.98
N LEU A 49 -15.81 7.20 15.36
CA LEU A 49 -14.76 6.52 14.60
C LEU A 49 -15.24 6.18 13.19
N GLU A 50 -16.45 5.62 13.05
CA GLU A 50 -17.04 5.31 11.75
C GLU A 50 -17.17 6.58 10.89
N ARG A 51 -17.73 7.67 11.42
CA ARG A 51 -17.90 8.91 10.65
C ARG A 51 -16.57 9.50 10.20
N ARG A 52 -15.57 9.54 11.08
CA ARG A 52 -14.22 9.98 10.71
C ARG A 52 -13.58 9.03 9.70
N LEU A 53 -13.77 7.71 9.82
CA LEU A 53 -13.28 6.76 8.82
C LEU A 53 -13.91 7.01 7.46
N ARG A 54 -15.22 7.25 7.37
CA ARG A 54 -15.90 7.58 6.11
C ARG A 54 -15.37 8.87 5.48
N ALA A 55 -15.15 9.91 6.30
CA ALA A 55 -14.55 11.16 5.84
C ALA A 55 -13.11 10.94 5.34
N LEU A 56 -12.27 10.18 6.06
CA LEU A 56 -10.92 9.83 5.64
C LEU A 56 -10.93 9.04 4.31
N GLN A 57 -11.80 8.04 4.19
CA GLN A 57 -11.99 7.25 2.98
C GLN A 57 -12.41 8.13 1.79
N ALA A 58 -13.32 9.10 2.01
CA ALA A 58 -13.74 10.03 0.98
C ALA A 58 -12.59 10.94 0.51
N GLY A 59 -11.86 11.56 1.44
CA GLY A 59 -10.69 12.39 1.11
C GLY A 59 -9.59 11.60 0.40
N HIS A 60 -9.29 10.38 0.88
CA HIS A 60 -8.32 9.50 0.25
C HIS A 60 -8.75 9.07 -1.17
N ALA A 61 -10.02 8.70 -1.35
CA ALA A 61 -10.58 8.37 -2.66
C ALA A 61 -10.50 9.56 -3.64
N MET A 62 -10.69 10.79 -3.16
CA MET A 62 -10.53 11.99 -3.99
C MET A 62 -9.07 12.26 -4.35
N CYS A 63 -8.11 11.99 -3.44
CA CYS A 63 -6.69 12.04 -3.78
C CYS A 63 -6.33 11.04 -4.89
N ILE A 64 -6.85 9.81 -4.84
CA ILE A 64 -6.68 8.82 -5.92
C ILE A 64 -7.29 9.36 -7.22
N TYR A 65 -8.57 9.74 -7.18
CA TYR A 65 -9.29 10.23 -8.35
C TYR A 65 -8.54 11.38 -9.04
N GLN A 66 -8.23 12.45 -8.30
CA GLN A 66 -7.62 13.64 -8.86
C GLN A 66 -6.18 13.40 -9.31
N THR A 67 -5.47 12.41 -8.75
CA THR A 67 -4.14 12.01 -9.20
C THR A 67 -4.16 11.40 -10.61
N PHE A 68 -5.14 10.57 -10.91
CA PHE A 68 -5.18 9.82 -12.17
C PHE A 68 -6.09 10.46 -13.23
N GLU A 69 -7.25 10.96 -12.83
CA GLU A 69 -8.29 11.50 -13.72
C GLU A 69 -8.35 13.04 -13.73
N GLY A 70 -7.80 13.69 -12.70
CA GLY A 70 -7.81 15.14 -12.58
C GLY A 70 -7.00 15.86 -13.66
N ASN A 71 -7.30 17.14 -13.87
CA ASN A 71 -6.47 18.02 -14.71
C ASN A 71 -5.11 18.30 -14.04
N THR A 72 -4.18 18.96 -14.75
CA THR A 72 -2.83 19.23 -14.25
C THR A 72 -2.81 19.94 -12.88
N MET A 73 -3.71 20.91 -12.67
CA MET A 73 -3.80 21.62 -11.39
C MET A 73 -4.34 20.72 -10.29
N ALA A 74 -5.38 19.93 -10.57
CA ALA A 74 -5.97 18.99 -9.63
C ALA A 74 -4.98 17.88 -9.23
N ARG A 75 -4.23 17.32 -10.18
CA ARG A 75 -3.15 16.35 -9.90
C ARG A 75 -2.10 16.92 -8.95
N ARG A 76 -1.68 18.16 -9.20
CA ARG A 76 -0.70 18.86 -8.35
C ARG A 76 -1.28 19.14 -6.96
N ARG A 77 -2.53 19.60 -6.88
CA ARG A 77 -3.24 19.87 -5.62
C ARG A 77 -3.45 18.60 -4.79
N ALA A 78 -3.82 17.49 -5.44
CA ALA A 78 -3.97 16.18 -4.81
C ALA A 78 -2.68 15.77 -4.09
N ARG A 79 -1.53 15.85 -4.78
CA ARG A 79 -0.22 15.51 -4.20
C ARG A 79 0.28 16.50 -3.16
N ARG A 80 0.24 17.80 -3.46
CA ARG A 80 0.93 18.83 -2.66
C ARG A 80 0.11 19.34 -1.47
N CYS A 81 -1.21 19.21 -1.52
CA CYS A 81 -2.11 19.77 -0.51
C CYS A 81 -2.99 18.68 0.09
N ARG A 82 -3.90 18.09 -0.71
CA ARG A 82 -4.95 17.21 -0.21
C ARG A 82 -4.45 15.95 0.47
N PHE A 83 -3.42 15.33 -0.10
CA PHE A 83 -2.86 14.13 0.51
C PHE A 83 -2.16 14.43 1.85
N ASN A 84 -1.64 15.64 2.06
CA ASN A 84 -1.12 16.03 3.38
C ASN A 84 -2.23 16.13 4.42
N GLU A 85 -3.41 16.64 4.05
CA GLU A 85 -4.58 16.70 4.92
C GLU A 85 -5.08 15.29 5.28
N VAL A 86 -5.11 14.37 4.30
CA VAL A 86 -5.43 12.95 4.52
C VAL A 86 -4.42 12.30 5.48
N VAL A 87 -3.12 12.54 5.31
CA VAL A 87 -2.08 12.03 6.22
C VAL A 87 -2.23 12.60 7.63
N ALA A 88 -2.52 13.90 7.75
CA ALA A 88 -2.75 14.54 9.06
C ALA A 88 -3.94 13.89 9.78
N MET A 89 -5.05 13.69 9.09
CA MET A 89 -6.24 13.04 9.66
C MET A 89 -5.98 11.58 10.07
N ALA A 90 -5.22 10.82 9.28
CA ALA A 90 -4.84 9.45 9.63
C ALA A 90 -3.94 9.40 10.88
N ARG A 91 -3.02 10.37 11.03
CA ARG A 91 -2.20 10.52 12.25
C ARG A 91 -3.05 10.80 13.48
N GLU A 92 -4.07 11.65 13.35
CA GLU A 92 -5.03 11.93 14.44
C GLU A 92 -5.85 10.69 14.82
N LEU A 93 -6.27 9.89 13.83
CA LEU A 93 -6.93 8.60 14.09
C LEU A 93 -5.97 7.56 14.68
N GLY A 94 -4.66 7.76 14.55
CA GLY A 94 -3.60 6.92 15.12
C GLY A 94 -3.36 5.63 14.31
N PHE A 95 -2.19 5.50 13.69
CA PHE A 95 -1.81 4.27 12.97
C PHE A 95 -1.82 3.02 13.86
N GLN A 96 -1.54 3.18 15.16
CA GLN A 96 -1.61 2.13 16.17
C GLN A 96 -3.03 1.57 16.38
N ASN A 97 -4.06 2.34 16.05
CA ASN A 97 -5.46 1.92 16.16
C ASN A 97 -5.87 0.99 15.02
N GLY A 98 -5.06 0.84 13.96
CA GLY A 98 -5.29 -0.12 12.88
C GLY A 98 -4.77 -1.52 13.22
N ARG A 99 -5.31 -2.13 14.28
CA ARG A 99 -4.94 -3.48 14.74
C ARG A 99 -6.14 -4.23 15.28
N HIS A 100 -6.31 -5.48 14.92
CA HIS A 100 -7.38 -6.29 15.50
C HIS A 100 -6.98 -6.80 16.88
N GLU A 101 -7.90 -6.73 17.84
CA GLU A 101 -7.71 -7.26 19.19
C GLU A 101 -8.33 -8.66 19.30
N ASN A 102 -7.59 -9.59 19.87
CA ASN A 102 -8.06 -10.90 20.35
C ASN A 102 -8.74 -11.78 19.28
N LEU A 103 -8.31 -11.67 18.02
CA LEU A 103 -8.82 -12.54 16.93
C LEU A 103 -8.65 -14.05 17.22
N GLU A 104 -7.69 -14.42 18.06
CA GLU A 104 -7.41 -15.81 18.45
C GLU A 104 -8.45 -16.39 19.41
N ASP A 105 -9.15 -15.53 20.15
CA ASP A 105 -10.15 -15.90 21.16
C ASP A 105 -11.59 -15.74 20.64
N VAL A 106 -11.73 -15.39 19.36
CA VAL A 106 -13.04 -15.21 18.72
C VAL A 106 -13.75 -16.56 18.64
N THR A 107 -14.99 -16.58 19.14
CA THR A 107 -15.91 -17.70 19.05
C THR A 107 -17.17 -17.27 18.30
N ARG A 108 -18.06 -18.21 18.00
CA ARG A 108 -19.36 -17.87 17.39
C ARG A 108 -20.18 -16.91 18.24
N ASP A 109 -20.07 -16.99 19.57
CA ASP A 109 -20.88 -16.19 20.48
C ASP A 109 -20.27 -14.81 20.78
N THR A 110 -18.97 -14.63 20.50
CA THR A 110 -18.22 -13.40 20.78
C THR A 110 -17.88 -12.60 19.53
N PHE A 111 -18.10 -13.15 18.33
CA PHE A 111 -17.79 -12.46 17.08
C PHE A 111 -18.83 -11.36 16.79
N SER A 112 -18.34 -10.14 16.55
CA SER A 112 -19.13 -9.04 16.02
C SER A 112 -18.63 -8.71 14.62
N TRP A 113 -19.43 -9.03 13.60
CA TRP A 113 -19.04 -8.76 12.22
C TRP A 113 -18.92 -7.26 11.91
N GLU A 114 -19.80 -6.44 12.49
CA GLU A 114 -19.78 -4.98 12.30
C GLU A 114 -18.51 -4.35 12.87
N GLU A 115 -18.10 -4.75 14.08
CA GLU A 115 -16.85 -4.27 14.69
C GLU A 115 -15.63 -4.73 13.91
N PHE A 116 -15.61 -6.01 13.49
CA PHE A 116 -14.53 -6.55 12.67
C PHE A 116 -14.39 -5.79 11.35
N ILE A 117 -15.48 -5.58 10.61
CA ILE A 117 -15.45 -4.89 9.33
C ILE A 117 -15.04 -3.44 9.51
N LEU A 118 -15.60 -2.72 10.49
CA LEU A 118 -15.21 -1.34 10.75
C LEU A 118 -13.70 -1.21 11.03
N LYS A 119 -13.15 -2.17 11.80
CA LYS A 119 -11.72 -2.20 12.10
C LYS A 119 -10.87 -2.55 10.89
N GLU A 120 -11.27 -3.55 10.11
CA GLU A 120 -10.57 -3.95 8.90
C GLU A 120 -10.63 -2.87 7.82
N GLU A 121 -11.73 -2.12 7.72
CA GLU A 121 -11.84 -0.94 6.85
C GLU A 121 -10.85 0.16 7.25
N LEU A 122 -10.65 0.40 8.55
CA LEU A 122 -9.63 1.33 9.05
C LEU A 122 -8.22 0.84 8.66
N VAL A 123 -7.89 -0.42 8.96
CA VAL A 123 -6.60 -1.05 8.60
C VAL A 123 -6.34 -0.88 7.11
N ARG A 124 -7.30 -1.28 6.26
CA ARG A 124 -7.18 -1.21 4.80
C ARG A 124 -7.06 0.22 4.31
N THR A 125 -7.81 1.17 4.88
CA THR A 125 -7.70 2.59 4.50
C THR A 125 -6.29 3.12 4.75
N LEU A 126 -5.71 2.83 5.92
CA LEU A 126 -4.33 3.21 6.26
C LEU A 126 -3.31 2.55 5.32
N VAL A 127 -3.52 1.26 4.99
CA VAL A 127 -2.68 0.52 4.03
C VAL A 127 -2.72 1.13 2.63
N TYR A 128 -3.91 1.48 2.12
CA TYR A 128 -4.04 2.09 0.80
C TYR A 128 -3.47 3.52 0.74
N MET A 129 -3.43 4.24 1.85
CA MET A 129 -2.70 5.51 1.92
C MET A 129 -1.20 5.32 1.70
N ILE A 130 -0.60 4.26 2.27
CA ILE A 130 0.82 3.92 2.06
C ILE A 130 1.07 3.56 0.60
N VAL A 131 0.14 2.84 -0.04
CA VAL A 131 0.19 2.54 -1.46
C VAL A 131 0.21 3.83 -2.29
N LEU A 132 -0.67 4.80 -1.99
CA LEU A 132 -0.72 6.06 -2.72
C LEU A 132 0.53 6.93 -2.48
N ASP A 133 1.03 7.00 -1.23
CA ASP A 133 2.25 7.73 -0.90
C ASP A 133 3.47 7.14 -1.64
N SER A 134 3.57 5.81 -1.68
CA SER A 134 4.61 5.10 -2.44
C SER A 134 4.50 5.38 -3.93
N ALA A 135 3.28 5.42 -4.49
CA ALA A 135 3.07 5.81 -5.89
C ALA A 135 3.54 7.24 -6.16
N PHE A 136 3.37 8.18 -5.23
CA PHE A 136 3.93 9.53 -5.36
C PHE A 136 5.46 9.55 -5.33
N GLY A 137 6.08 8.73 -4.48
CA GLY A 137 7.53 8.53 -4.48
C GLY A 137 8.04 7.99 -5.81
N ILE A 138 7.38 6.97 -6.36
CA ILE A 138 7.79 6.30 -7.60
C ILE A 138 7.55 7.18 -8.84
N LEU A 139 6.36 7.75 -8.98
CA LEU A 139 5.92 8.39 -10.23
C LEU A 139 6.31 9.87 -10.31
N TYR A 140 6.37 10.55 -9.16
CA TYR A 140 6.57 12.00 -9.08
C TYR A 140 7.81 12.37 -8.30
N ASN A 141 8.61 11.39 -7.88
CA ASN A 141 9.81 11.62 -7.07
C ASN A 141 9.49 12.54 -5.87
N THR A 142 8.38 12.27 -5.19
CA THR A 142 7.92 13.06 -4.05
C THR A 142 8.36 12.39 -2.76
N ILE A 143 8.75 13.20 -1.77
CA ILE A 143 9.15 12.70 -0.45
C ILE A 143 8.00 11.88 0.15
N PRO A 144 8.23 10.61 0.57
CA PRO A 144 7.24 9.83 1.29
C PRO A 144 6.79 10.56 2.56
N ARG A 145 5.48 10.76 2.73
CA ARG A 145 4.92 11.49 3.88
C ARG A 145 4.70 10.60 5.08
N VAL A 146 4.58 9.29 4.88
CA VAL A 146 4.41 8.30 5.94
C VAL A 146 5.70 7.49 6.08
N MET A 147 6.27 7.48 7.28
CA MET A 147 7.49 6.72 7.55
C MET A 147 7.16 5.24 7.81
N VAL A 148 8.04 4.32 7.38
CA VAL A 148 7.85 2.88 7.65
C VAL A 148 7.74 2.57 9.13
N SER A 149 8.51 3.28 9.97
CA SER A 149 8.47 3.14 11.43
C SER A 149 7.19 3.71 12.08
N GLU A 150 6.52 4.64 11.41
CA GLU A 150 5.25 5.22 11.85
C GLU A 150 4.08 4.25 11.60
N ILE A 151 4.25 3.35 10.64
CA ILE A 151 3.25 2.36 10.24
C ILE A 151 3.19 1.24 11.28
N GLN A 152 2.44 1.53 12.32
CA GLN A 152 2.15 0.62 13.42
C GLN A 152 0.93 -0.28 13.16
N THR A 153 0.25 -0.13 12.03
CA THR A 153 -0.88 -0.94 11.58
C THR A 153 -0.48 -2.40 11.36
N ASP A 154 -1.39 -3.32 11.68
CA ASP A 154 -1.24 -4.75 11.35
C ASP A 154 -1.29 -4.99 9.83
N LEU A 155 -0.75 -6.12 9.38
CA LEU A 155 -1.05 -6.62 8.03
C LEU A 155 -2.55 -6.85 7.87
N VAL A 156 -3.07 -6.70 6.65
CA VAL A 156 -4.50 -6.90 6.37
C VAL A 156 -4.88 -8.36 6.60
N CYS A 157 -6.13 -8.59 7.02
CA CYS A 157 -6.68 -9.94 7.10
C CYS A 157 -6.77 -10.57 5.69
N PRO A 158 -6.82 -11.91 5.57
CA PRO A 158 -7.04 -12.59 4.31
C PRO A 158 -8.26 -12.01 3.57
N GLU A 159 -8.17 -11.94 2.25
CA GLU A 159 -9.19 -11.30 1.42
C GLU A 159 -10.56 -11.97 1.56
N ALA A 160 -10.58 -13.28 1.80
CA ALA A 160 -11.80 -14.04 2.06
C ALA A 160 -12.55 -13.57 3.31
N CYS A 161 -11.85 -13.11 4.35
CA CYS A 161 -12.49 -12.57 5.56
C CYS A 161 -13.18 -11.23 5.26
N PHE A 162 -12.47 -10.32 4.57
CA PHE A 162 -12.99 -8.97 4.29
C PHE A 162 -14.11 -8.98 3.23
N GLN A 163 -14.04 -9.89 2.26
CA GLN A 163 -15.00 -9.97 1.16
C GLN A 163 -16.16 -10.94 1.41
N ALA A 164 -16.20 -11.57 2.59
CA ALA A 164 -17.33 -12.38 3.02
C ALA A 164 -18.64 -11.57 2.90
N THR A 165 -19.69 -12.23 2.44
CA THR A 165 -21.01 -11.62 2.22
C THR A 165 -21.94 -11.82 3.39
N THR A 166 -21.55 -12.66 4.33
CA THR A 166 -22.29 -12.95 5.57
C THR A 166 -21.34 -13.04 6.76
N GLU A 167 -21.88 -12.76 7.95
CA GLU A 167 -21.16 -12.92 9.22
C GLU A 167 -20.62 -14.34 9.41
N SER A 168 -21.43 -15.36 9.08
CA SER A 168 -21.04 -16.77 9.22
C SER A 168 -19.87 -17.15 8.31
N GLU A 169 -19.88 -16.66 7.07
CA GLU A 169 -18.78 -16.85 6.11
C GLU A 169 -17.51 -16.15 6.59
N CYS A 170 -17.62 -14.90 7.07
CA CYS A 170 -16.51 -14.14 7.63
C CYS A 170 -15.89 -14.88 8.81
N LEU A 171 -16.71 -15.33 9.76
CA LEU A 171 -16.27 -16.08 10.93
C LEU A 171 -15.57 -17.39 10.54
N GLN A 172 -16.11 -18.12 9.57
CA GLN A 172 -15.49 -19.35 9.08
C GLN A 172 -14.09 -19.10 8.52
N HIS A 173 -13.92 -18.07 7.68
CA HIS A 173 -12.60 -17.70 7.14
C HIS A 173 -11.64 -17.20 8.23
N LEU A 174 -12.15 -16.42 9.18
CA LEU A 174 -11.37 -15.93 10.31
C LEU A 174 -10.83 -17.09 11.16
N LEU A 175 -11.68 -18.05 11.54
CA LEU A 175 -11.28 -19.23 12.31
C LEU A 175 -10.30 -20.13 11.55
N ALA A 176 -10.49 -20.32 10.24
CA ALA A 176 -9.56 -21.07 9.41
C ALA A 176 -8.16 -20.43 9.41
N TRP A 177 -8.10 -19.10 9.30
CA TRP A 177 -6.85 -18.36 9.34
C TRP A 177 -6.19 -18.36 10.73
N THR A 178 -6.93 -18.04 11.79
CA THR A 178 -6.36 -17.91 13.15
C THR A 178 -5.92 -19.24 13.75
N SER A 179 -6.55 -20.34 13.35
CA SER A 179 -6.15 -21.70 13.74
C SER A 179 -4.97 -22.25 12.94
N HIS A 180 -4.58 -21.62 11.83
CA HIS A 180 -3.54 -22.13 10.95
C HIS A 180 -2.18 -22.22 11.67
N PRO A 181 -1.44 -23.35 11.64
CA PRO A 181 -0.22 -23.54 12.44
C PRO A 181 0.88 -22.50 12.21
N LEU A 182 0.98 -21.96 10.99
CA LEU A 182 1.94 -20.91 10.66
C LEU A 182 1.58 -19.53 11.22
N TRP A 183 0.31 -19.30 11.56
CA TRP A 183 -0.19 -18.00 12.02
C TRP A 183 -0.59 -18.00 13.51
N LYS A 184 -1.03 -19.12 14.05
CA LYS A 184 -1.51 -19.25 15.44
C LYS A 184 -0.55 -18.60 16.45
N GLY A 185 -1.07 -17.73 17.31
CA GLY A 185 -0.30 -17.03 18.34
C GLY A 185 0.52 -15.85 17.82
N ARG A 186 0.33 -15.44 16.56
CA ARG A 186 1.14 -14.39 15.92
C ARG A 186 0.29 -13.16 15.62
N ARG A 187 0.88 -12.00 15.91
CA ARG A 187 0.47 -10.71 15.36
C ARG A 187 1.64 -10.11 14.63
N LEU A 188 1.36 -9.47 13.50
CA LEU A 188 2.42 -8.92 12.66
C LEU A 188 2.03 -7.55 12.10
N SER A 189 2.69 -6.52 12.61
CA SER A 189 2.64 -5.17 12.03
C SER A 189 3.45 -5.08 10.75
N ILE A 190 3.14 -4.09 9.91
CA ILE A 190 3.88 -3.84 8.67
C ILE A 190 5.35 -3.54 8.95
N ALA A 191 5.63 -2.69 9.94
CA ALA A 191 6.99 -2.41 10.39
C ALA A 191 7.70 -3.67 10.92
N GLY A 192 6.99 -4.51 11.68
CA GLY A 192 7.51 -5.79 12.18
C GLY A 192 7.84 -6.76 11.04
N ALA A 193 6.94 -6.89 10.06
CA ALA A 193 7.14 -7.70 8.86
C ALA A 193 8.36 -7.23 8.06
N PHE A 194 8.48 -5.92 7.85
CA PHE A 194 9.64 -5.32 7.19
C PHE A 194 10.94 -5.60 7.94
N GLY A 195 10.93 -5.50 9.27
CA GLY A 195 12.05 -5.82 10.14
C GLY A 195 12.49 -7.28 10.04
N ILE A 196 11.55 -8.23 10.07
CA ILE A 196 11.83 -9.66 9.89
C ILE A 196 12.48 -9.92 8.53
N LEU A 197 11.90 -9.38 7.45
CA LEU A 197 12.46 -9.55 6.10
C LEU A 197 13.83 -8.91 5.95
N SER A 198 14.14 -7.87 6.72
CA SER A 198 15.44 -7.22 6.75
C SER A 198 16.53 -8.01 7.51
N GLY A 199 16.16 -9.11 8.18
CA GLY A 199 17.06 -9.99 8.89
C GLY A 199 18.00 -10.80 7.99
N THR A 200 19.11 -11.29 8.55
CA THR A 200 20.16 -11.99 7.78
C THR A 200 19.72 -13.33 7.23
N ASN A 201 18.93 -14.10 7.98
CA ASN A 201 18.39 -15.39 7.57
C ASN A 201 16.93 -15.50 8.00
N LEU A 202 16.11 -16.08 7.13
CA LEU A 202 14.74 -16.49 7.46
C LEU A 202 14.71 -18.00 7.63
N ASP A 203 14.21 -18.48 8.76
CA ASP A 203 13.93 -19.90 8.92
C ASP A 203 12.81 -20.35 7.96
N PHE A 204 12.68 -21.66 7.80
CA PHE A 204 11.74 -22.26 6.86
C PHE A 204 10.27 -21.96 7.21
N GLN A 205 9.91 -21.95 8.50
CA GLN A 205 8.54 -21.66 8.93
C GLN A 205 8.17 -20.22 8.63
N THR A 206 9.07 -19.27 8.91
CA THR A 206 8.88 -17.86 8.57
C THR A 206 8.73 -17.66 7.06
N GLN A 207 9.56 -18.30 6.24
CA GLN A 207 9.41 -18.23 4.78
C GLN A 207 8.05 -18.75 4.30
N GLN A 208 7.58 -19.88 4.85
CA GLN A 208 6.26 -20.41 4.52
C GLN A 208 5.13 -19.49 4.98
N MET A 209 5.22 -18.93 6.19
CA MET A 209 4.22 -18.00 6.72
C MET A 209 4.07 -16.79 5.80
N PHE A 210 5.17 -16.16 5.39
CA PHE A 210 5.10 -15.01 4.49
C PHE A 210 4.60 -15.39 3.09
N ALA A 211 4.91 -16.59 2.59
CA ALA A 211 4.43 -17.04 1.28
C ALA A 211 2.92 -17.29 1.24
N GLN A 212 2.26 -17.42 2.40
CA GLN A 212 0.81 -17.52 2.56
C GLN A 212 0.11 -16.15 2.55
N PHE A 213 0.83 -15.03 2.63
CA PHE A 213 0.21 -13.71 2.55
C PHE A 213 -0.34 -13.41 1.16
N GLY A 214 -1.47 -12.70 1.13
CA GLY A 214 -2.08 -12.20 -0.11
C GLY A 214 -1.24 -11.13 -0.80
N ASP A 215 -1.56 -10.86 -2.07
CA ASP A 215 -0.83 -9.90 -2.92
C ASP A 215 -0.74 -8.51 -2.27
N LEU A 216 -1.81 -8.04 -1.63
CA LEU A 216 -1.85 -6.73 -0.99
C LEU A 216 -0.79 -6.60 0.12
N ASN A 217 -0.70 -7.59 1.01
CA ASN A 217 0.29 -7.59 2.09
C ASN A 217 1.72 -7.65 1.55
N LEU A 218 1.99 -8.49 0.54
CA LEU A 218 3.32 -8.57 -0.07
C LEU A 218 3.69 -7.29 -0.84
N TYR A 219 2.73 -6.68 -1.52
CA TYR A 219 2.91 -5.41 -2.22
C TYR A 219 3.16 -4.24 -1.27
N LEU A 220 2.47 -4.22 -0.13
CA LEU A 220 2.67 -3.20 0.91
C LEU A 220 4.10 -3.21 1.46
N LEU A 221 4.72 -4.38 1.59
CA LEU A 221 6.13 -4.49 1.97
C LEU A 221 7.05 -3.90 0.89
N ILE A 222 6.67 -4.01 -0.39
CA ILE A 222 7.36 -3.31 -1.49
C ILE A 222 7.16 -1.80 -1.43
N CYS A 223 5.97 -1.32 -1.08
CA CYS A 223 5.75 0.12 -0.87
C CYS A 223 6.67 0.67 0.24
N ALA A 224 6.78 -0.03 1.38
CA ALA A 224 7.70 0.31 2.46
C ALA A 224 9.17 0.27 2.02
N PHE A 225 9.52 -0.70 1.16
CA PHE A 225 10.84 -0.79 0.55
C PHE A 225 11.15 0.43 -0.32
N HIS A 226 10.22 0.84 -1.19
CA HIS A 226 10.38 2.04 -2.02
C HIS A 226 10.55 3.31 -1.20
N SER A 227 9.79 3.48 -0.12
CA SER A 227 9.99 4.62 0.79
C SER A 227 11.40 4.61 1.38
N THR A 228 11.88 3.45 1.83
CA THR A 228 13.25 3.29 2.36
C THR A 228 14.31 3.60 1.31
N VAL A 229 14.14 3.07 0.08
CA VAL A 229 15.03 3.33 -1.06
C VAL A 229 15.06 4.82 -1.40
N PHE A 230 13.91 5.51 -1.37
CA PHE A 230 13.84 6.95 -1.61
C PHE A 230 14.71 7.73 -0.62
N TYR A 231 14.61 7.45 0.68
CA TYR A 231 15.42 8.13 1.70
C TYR A 231 16.91 7.85 1.53
N ILE A 232 17.25 6.59 1.26
CA ILE A 232 18.63 6.20 1.04
C ILE A 232 19.20 6.89 -0.19
N ARG A 233 18.44 6.96 -1.28
CA ARG A 233 18.86 7.60 -2.53
C ARG A 233 19.11 9.09 -2.34
N ASN A 234 18.24 9.77 -1.60
CA ASN A 234 18.31 11.21 -1.40
C ASN A 234 19.14 11.63 -0.16
N SER A 235 19.74 10.68 0.57
CA SER A 235 20.67 10.99 1.67
C SER A 235 21.97 11.60 1.14
N ILE A 236 22.43 12.67 1.79
CA ILE A 236 23.70 13.36 1.50
C ILE A 236 24.92 12.52 1.94
N LEU A 237 24.73 11.63 2.93
CA LEU A 237 25.81 10.80 3.45
C LEU A 237 26.22 9.71 2.44
N PRO A 238 27.49 9.28 2.43
CA PRO A 238 27.97 8.21 1.57
C PRO A 238 27.08 6.98 1.66
N PHE A 239 26.68 6.46 0.50
CA PHE A 239 25.79 5.31 0.44
C PHE A 239 26.58 4.03 0.68
N GLU A 240 26.41 3.46 1.87
CA GLU A 240 26.56 2.04 2.07
C GLU A 240 25.16 1.42 2.02
N GLN A 241 24.94 0.49 1.08
CA GLN A 241 23.72 -0.31 1.11
C GLN A 241 23.66 -0.99 2.47
N THR A 242 22.72 -0.58 3.32
CA THR A 242 22.58 -1.22 4.62
C THR A 242 22.29 -2.69 4.36
N ARG A 243 23.03 -3.58 5.04
CA ARG A 243 22.83 -5.03 4.90
C ARG A 243 21.36 -5.41 5.06
N SER A 244 20.64 -4.68 5.91
CA SER A 244 19.19 -4.71 6.12
C SER A 244 18.36 -4.59 4.82
N VAL A 245 18.63 -3.59 3.97
CA VAL A 245 17.89 -3.35 2.71
C VAL A 245 18.20 -4.41 1.66
N ALA A 246 19.46 -4.85 1.59
CA ALA A 246 19.87 -5.97 0.72
C ALA A 246 19.19 -7.27 1.14
N ASN A 247 19.17 -7.55 2.46
CA ASN A 247 18.51 -8.71 3.04
C ASN A 247 17.00 -8.68 2.75
N PHE A 248 16.34 -7.55 2.99
CA PHE A 248 14.93 -7.37 2.69
C PHE A 248 14.62 -7.76 1.25
N SER A 249 15.35 -7.16 0.30
CA SER A 249 15.16 -7.41 -1.13
C SER A 249 15.27 -8.89 -1.47
N ARG A 250 16.36 -9.53 -1.03
CA ARG A 250 16.64 -10.95 -1.30
C ARG A 250 15.58 -11.85 -0.67
N ASN A 251 15.20 -11.58 0.58
CA ASN A 251 14.26 -12.38 1.34
C ASN A 251 12.84 -12.25 0.77
N TRP A 252 12.40 -11.03 0.43
CA TRP A 252 11.12 -10.80 -0.23
C TRP A 252 11.04 -11.51 -1.59
N ARG A 253 12.10 -11.43 -2.41
CA ARG A 253 12.15 -12.13 -3.71
C ARG A 253 12.04 -13.65 -3.55
N ARG A 254 12.69 -14.21 -2.53
CA ARG A 254 12.60 -15.65 -2.22
C ARG A 254 11.17 -16.04 -1.83
N ILE A 255 10.50 -15.25 -0.99
CA ILE A 255 9.11 -15.47 -0.59
C ILE A 255 8.17 -15.41 -1.80
N TRP A 256 8.30 -14.37 -2.62
CA TRP A 256 7.48 -14.21 -3.83
C TRP A 256 7.64 -15.41 -4.77
N THR A 257 8.88 -15.85 -5.00
CA THR A 257 9.17 -17.00 -5.86
C THR A 257 8.63 -18.31 -5.27
N LEU A 258 8.76 -18.51 -3.96
CA LEU A 258 8.20 -19.67 -3.26
C LEU A 258 6.68 -19.74 -3.41
N ARG A 259 6.01 -18.60 -3.32
CA ARG A 259 4.56 -18.49 -3.50
C ARG A 259 4.12 -18.88 -4.91
N GLU A 260 4.78 -18.34 -5.94
CA GLU A 260 4.51 -18.68 -7.34
C GLU A 260 4.72 -20.17 -7.64
N LEU A 261 5.83 -20.74 -7.13
CA LEU A 261 6.13 -22.16 -7.33
C LEU A 261 5.12 -23.09 -6.66
N ARG A 262 4.67 -22.76 -5.45
CA ARG A 262 3.71 -23.57 -4.70
C ARG A 262 2.27 -23.35 -5.14
N ARG A 263 2.01 -22.33 -5.97
CA ARG A 263 0.67 -21.95 -6.44
C ARG A 263 -0.34 -21.97 -5.30
N PHE A 264 -0.03 -21.31 -4.19
CA PHE A 264 -0.93 -21.26 -3.03
C PHE A 264 -2.27 -20.69 -3.48
N ARG A 265 -3.22 -21.59 -3.76
CA ARG A 265 -4.63 -21.27 -4.03
C ARG A 265 -5.40 -21.01 -2.74
N GLU A 266 -4.80 -21.30 -1.59
CA GLU A 266 -5.42 -21.12 -0.28
C GLU A 266 -4.43 -20.40 0.63
N ALA A 267 -4.75 -19.14 0.99
CA ALA A 267 -3.93 -18.33 1.89
C ALA A 267 -4.31 -18.68 3.32
N PHE A 268 -3.41 -19.30 4.08
CA PHE A 268 -3.69 -19.81 5.43
C PHE A 268 -4.96 -20.69 5.52
N GLY A 269 -5.22 -21.52 4.51
CA GLY A 269 -6.41 -22.38 4.46
C GLY A 269 -7.71 -21.64 4.12
N THR A 270 -7.65 -20.32 3.84
CA THR A 270 -8.78 -19.60 3.25
C THR A 270 -8.73 -19.75 1.73
N PRO A 271 -9.84 -20.14 1.07
CA PRO A 271 -9.85 -20.29 -0.39
C PRO A 271 -9.56 -18.94 -1.07
N ALA A 272 -8.66 -18.95 -2.05
CA ALA A 272 -8.54 -17.83 -2.99
C ALA A 272 -9.85 -17.74 -3.78
N GLN A 273 -10.27 -16.52 -4.04
CA GLN A 273 -11.56 -16.29 -4.68
C GLN A 273 -11.66 -16.92 -6.08
N GLY A 274 -12.89 -17.31 -6.41
CA GLY A 274 -13.23 -18.33 -7.40
C GLY A 274 -12.64 -18.13 -8.80
N THR A 275 -12.07 -19.21 -9.33
CA THR A 275 -11.54 -19.34 -10.69
C THR A 275 -12.62 -19.72 -11.72
N GLY A 276 -13.81 -19.11 -11.64
CA GLY A 276 -14.91 -19.37 -12.58
C GLY A 276 -14.96 -18.36 -13.71
N ASP A 277 -14.65 -18.77 -14.94
CA ASP A 277 -14.41 -17.90 -16.11
C ASP A 277 -15.54 -16.89 -16.44
N ASP A 278 -16.82 -17.23 -16.20
CA ASP A 278 -17.95 -16.33 -16.51
C ASP A 278 -18.36 -15.39 -15.36
N ALA A 279 -18.21 -15.80 -14.10
CA ALA A 279 -18.43 -14.95 -12.92
C ALA A 279 -17.29 -13.91 -12.74
N MET A 280 -16.11 -14.22 -13.27
CA MET A 280 -14.90 -13.39 -13.17
C MET A 280 -15.03 -12.01 -13.85
N ARG A 281 -15.97 -11.84 -14.79
CA ARG A 281 -16.24 -10.54 -15.43
C ARG A 281 -17.02 -9.57 -14.56
N MET A 282 -17.94 -10.06 -13.73
CA MET A 282 -18.81 -9.24 -12.88
C MET A 282 -18.15 -8.89 -11.54
N GLU A 283 -17.22 -9.72 -11.06
CA GLU A 283 -16.57 -9.55 -9.75
C GLU A 283 -15.14 -8.99 -9.85
N ARG A 284 -14.80 -8.23 -10.89
CA ARG A 284 -13.44 -7.66 -11.03
C ARG A 284 -13.01 -6.80 -9.85
N TRP A 285 -13.95 -6.16 -9.17
CA TRP A 285 -13.68 -5.38 -7.96
C TRP A 285 -13.11 -6.21 -6.81
N ARG A 286 -13.31 -7.53 -6.84
CA ARG A 286 -12.81 -8.48 -5.85
C ARG A 286 -11.35 -8.91 -6.07
N GLN A 287 -10.81 -8.66 -7.26
CA GLN A 287 -9.45 -9.07 -7.61
C GLN A 287 -8.41 -8.17 -6.94
N THR A 288 -7.23 -8.72 -6.69
CA THR A 288 -6.07 -8.02 -6.11
C THR A 288 -5.45 -6.93 -7.01
N GLY A 289 -6.03 -6.66 -8.19
CA GLY A 289 -5.63 -5.56 -9.06
C GLY A 289 -4.18 -5.67 -9.54
N PHE A 290 -3.47 -4.54 -9.56
CA PHE A 290 -2.06 -4.49 -9.97
C PHE A 290 -1.09 -5.01 -8.91
N MET A 291 -1.53 -5.27 -7.67
CA MET A 291 -0.65 -5.78 -6.61
C MET A 291 -0.09 -7.17 -6.93
N LYS A 292 -0.77 -7.96 -7.77
CA LYS A 292 -0.24 -9.22 -8.31
C LYS A 292 1.06 -9.04 -9.11
N GLU A 293 1.32 -7.82 -9.59
CA GLU A 293 2.54 -7.45 -10.31
C GLU A 293 3.64 -6.92 -9.38
N ALA A 294 3.56 -7.17 -8.05
CA ALA A 294 4.51 -6.65 -7.07
C ALA A 294 5.97 -6.93 -7.42
N LEU A 295 6.26 -8.01 -8.14
CA LEU A 295 7.60 -8.32 -8.62
C LEU A 295 8.19 -7.24 -9.53
N GLN A 296 7.37 -6.61 -10.37
CA GLN A 296 7.82 -5.52 -11.26
C GLN A 296 8.25 -4.30 -10.43
N PHE A 297 7.50 -4.01 -9.36
CA PHE A 297 7.85 -2.93 -8.43
C PHE A 297 9.08 -3.27 -7.58
N TRP A 298 9.28 -4.54 -7.21
CA TRP A 298 10.51 -4.98 -6.57
C TRP A 298 11.73 -4.77 -7.47
N LEU A 299 11.65 -5.17 -8.75
CA LEU A 299 12.71 -4.95 -9.74
C LEU A 299 13.04 -3.46 -9.87
N LEU A 300 12.02 -2.61 -9.97
CA LEU A 300 12.21 -1.17 -10.02
C LEU A 300 12.99 -0.65 -8.80
N GLY A 301 12.62 -1.09 -7.60
CA GLY A 301 13.33 -0.69 -6.39
C GLY A 301 14.78 -1.18 -6.36
N GLN A 302 15.10 -2.36 -6.94
CA GLN A 302 16.49 -2.80 -7.11
C GLN A 302 17.28 -1.88 -8.03
N ILE A 303 16.72 -1.52 -9.19
CA ILE A 303 17.35 -0.61 -10.14
C ILE A 303 17.63 0.75 -9.46
N MET A 304 16.68 1.26 -8.69
CA MET A 304 16.84 2.52 -7.95
C MET A 304 17.96 2.45 -6.91
N VAL A 305 18.11 1.34 -6.19
CA VAL A 305 19.22 1.13 -5.23
C VAL A 305 20.56 1.03 -5.95
N GLU A 306 20.64 0.26 -7.03
CA GLU A 306 21.87 0.06 -7.80
C GLU A 306 22.37 1.38 -8.40
N SER A 307 21.45 2.25 -8.83
CA SER A 307 21.80 3.53 -9.45
C SER A 307 22.60 4.49 -8.55
N LYS A 308 22.61 4.28 -7.23
CA LYS A 308 23.41 5.07 -6.28
C LYS A 308 24.81 4.48 -6.03
N ARG A 309 25.11 3.27 -6.53
CA ARG A 309 26.46 2.72 -6.38
C ARG A 309 27.43 3.55 -7.23
N PRO A 310 28.58 3.98 -6.68
CA PRO A 310 29.59 4.65 -7.48
C PRO A 310 30.07 3.70 -8.58
N SER A 311 29.93 4.12 -9.84
CA SER A 311 30.52 3.40 -10.97
C SER A 311 32.02 3.26 -10.74
N GLN A 312 32.56 2.03 -10.79
CA GLN A 312 34.01 1.79 -10.66
C GLN A 312 34.87 2.52 -11.72
N ARG A 313 34.25 3.18 -12.71
CA ARG A 313 34.92 3.97 -13.76
C ARG A 313 35.14 5.44 -13.41
N ASP A 314 34.52 5.99 -12.36
CA ASP A 314 34.61 7.42 -12.03
C ASP A 314 35.61 7.71 -10.89
N GLN A 315 36.83 7.19 -11.00
CA GLN A 315 37.97 7.65 -10.20
C GLN A 315 38.65 8.90 -10.79
N SER A 316 37.88 9.79 -11.42
CA SER A 316 38.36 11.12 -11.78
C SER A 316 37.33 12.16 -11.36
N PRO A 317 37.71 13.19 -10.58
CA PRO A 317 36.78 14.24 -10.19
C PRO A 317 36.55 15.13 -11.42
N LYS A 318 35.60 14.73 -12.28
CA LYS A 318 35.09 15.63 -13.33
C LYS A 318 34.14 16.62 -12.67
N LEU A 319 34.72 17.74 -12.27
CA LEU A 319 33.99 18.97 -11.99
C LEU A 319 33.32 19.41 -13.30
N GLY A 320 32.01 19.17 -13.44
CA GLY A 320 31.20 19.79 -14.49
C GLY A 320 30.59 18.87 -15.54
N ASP A 321 30.01 17.73 -15.15
CA ASP A 321 28.89 17.17 -15.93
C ASP A 321 27.57 17.62 -15.29
N ASN A 322 26.80 18.39 -16.05
CA ASN A 322 25.48 18.89 -15.68
C ASN A 322 24.48 17.73 -15.69
N ASP A 323 24.58 16.81 -14.74
CA ASP A 323 23.44 15.97 -14.38
C ASP A 323 22.37 16.91 -13.81
N ALA A 324 21.29 17.11 -14.58
CA ALA A 324 20.19 17.95 -14.18
C ALA A 324 19.76 17.58 -12.74
N PRO A 325 19.55 18.57 -11.85
CA PRO A 325 19.19 18.30 -10.47
C PRO A 325 17.94 17.41 -10.45
N ILE A 326 17.97 16.35 -9.64
CA ILE A 326 16.84 15.45 -9.41
C ILE A 326 15.59 16.33 -9.16
N GLN A 327 14.69 16.38 -10.14
CA GLN A 327 13.53 17.29 -10.07
C GLN A 327 12.46 16.64 -9.18
N PHE A 328 12.37 17.10 -7.94
CA PHE A 328 11.31 16.67 -7.03
C PHE A 328 9.93 17.17 -7.51
N ASP A 329 8.93 16.31 -7.37
CA ASP A 329 7.52 16.62 -7.61
C ASP A 329 7.22 17.17 -9.03
N GLN A 330 7.89 16.57 -10.01
CA GLN A 330 7.55 16.69 -11.41
C GLN A 330 7.05 15.34 -11.96
N PRO A 331 6.05 15.33 -12.87
CA PRO A 331 5.53 14.12 -13.52
C PRO A 331 6.53 13.51 -14.52
N CYS A 332 7.79 13.92 -14.44
CA CYS A 332 8.81 13.58 -15.37
C CYS A 332 9.26 12.16 -15.07
N MET A 333 8.58 11.18 -15.67
CA MET A 333 9.08 9.80 -15.76
C MET A 333 10.44 9.72 -16.50
N ASN A 334 11.13 10.83 -16.79
CA ASN A 334 12.45 10.80 -17.39
C ASN A 334 13.45 10.12 -16.45
N ASP A 335 13.38 10.37 -15.14
CA ASP A 335 14.21 9.66 -14.17
C ASP A 335 13.93 8.15 -14.22
N LEU A 336 12.65 7.76 -14.18
CA LEU A 336 12.23 6.36 -14.28
C LEU A 336 12.64 5.72 -15.62
N LYS A 337 12.45 6.42 -16.74
CA LYS A 337 12.85 5.97 -18.07
C LYS A 337 14.37 5.89 -18.21
N GLN A 338 15.11 6.80 -17.58
CA GLN A 338 16.56 6.78 -17.54
C GLN A 338 17.06 5.57 -16.75
N TYR A 339 16.43 5.26 -15.60
CA TYR A 339 16.71 4.04 -14.84
C TYR A 339 16.48 2.76 -15.64
N LEU A 340 15.33 2.65 -16.29
CA LEU A 340 15.02 1.49 -17.13
C LEU A 340 16.01 1.35 -18.29
N ARG A 341 16.35 2.46 -18.98
CA ARG A 341 17.32 2.47 -20.08
C ARG A 341 18.75 2.15 -19.63
N SER A 342 19.16 2.56 -18.43
CA SER A 342 20.49 2.21 -17.90
C SER A 342 20.61 0.72 -17.59
N PHE A 343 19.53 0.08 -17.15
CA PHE A 343 19.50 -1.34 -16.83
C PHE A 343 19.58 -2.21 -18.10
N ASP A 344 18.86 -1.84 -19.17
CA ASP A 344 18.93 -2.55 -20.46
C ASP A 344 20.35 -2.56 -21.04
N ARG A 345 21.14 -1.50 -20.81
CA ARG A 345 22.54 -1.38 -21.26
C ARG A 345 23.54 -2.20 -20.44
N THR A 346 23.19 -2.61 -19.22
CA THR A 346 24.04 -3.45 -18.37
C THR A 346 23.84 -4.95 -18.60
N LEU A 347 22.82 -5.34 -19.36
CA LEU A 347 22.51 -6.73 -19.73
C LEU A 347 22.94 -7.09 -21.17
N SER A 348 23.38 -6.10 -21.95
CA SER A 348 24.01 -6.24 -23.28
C SER A 348 25.51 -6.11 -23.19
#